data_AF-A0A3Q7EEU1-F1
#
_entry.id   AF-A0A3Q7EEU1-F1
#
_cell.length_a   1.000
_cell.length_b   1.000
_cell.length_c   1.000
_cell.angle_alpha   90.00
_cell.angle_beta   90.00
_cell.angle_gamma   90.00
#
_symmetry.space_group_name_H-M   'P 1'
#
loop_
_entity.id
_entity.type
_entity.pdbx_description
1 polymer ?
#
loop_
_entity_poly.entity_id
_entity_poly.type
_entity_poly.pdbx_seq_one_letter_code
_entity_poly.pdbx_strand_id
1 'polypeptide(L)'
;MLIAGSLIKIRVYGLIRINMKLLPHAHSIFSRKFKKRIAYSFVSHIGFIIIEISFLTDTRLNGSLLKIISHGVIGAVLFFLAGTTYDRIHIVYLDEMAAIAIQMPTQFTMFSIFSMASLALPGMKGFVAKLIVFFEIITGQNYLLVPTLLITFVMAIKIILNPISLLSTLNILWT
;
A
#
# COMPACT_ATOMS: atom_id res chain seq x y z
N MET A 1 11.60 -9.45 -21.22
CA MET A 1 10.90 -9.51 -19.91
C MET A 1 10.36 -8.15 -19.43
N LEU A 2 11.10 -7.04 -19.61
CA LEU A 2 10.64 -5.69 -19.26
C LEU A 2 9.41 -5.19 -20.06
N ILE A 3 9.27 -5.61 -21.32
CA ILE A 3 8.18 -5.16 -22.22
C ILE A 3 6.90 -6.01 -22.08
N ALA A 4 7.02 -7.31 -21.84
CA ALA A 4 5.88 -8.18 -21.57
C ALA A 4 5.20 -7.83 -20.23
N GLY A 5 5.97 -7.37 -19.23
CA GLY A 5 5.45 -6.89 -17.95
C GLY A 5 4.72 -5.54 -18.03
N SER A 6 5.06 -4.67 -18.99
CA SER A 6 4.38 -3.38 -19.21
C SER A 6 3.12 -3.51 -20.06
N LEU A 7 3.11 -4.39 -21.07
CA LEU A 7 1.94 -4.62 -21.95
C LEU A 7 0.81 -5.42 -21.29
N ILE A 8 1.12 -6.39 -20.42
CA ILE A 8 0.12 -7.07 -19.59
C ILE A 8 -0.39 -6.16 -18.45
N LYS A 9 0.44 -5.26 -17.92
CA LYS A 9 -0.03 -4.19 -17.01
C LYS A 9 -1.07 -3.31 -17.71
N ILE A 10 -0.88 -2.86 -18.94
CA ILE A 10 -1.86 -1.98 -19.59
C ILE A 10 -3.22 -2.67 -19.89
N ARG A 11 -3.22 -3.94 -20.32
CA ARG A 11 -4.46 -4.71 -20.57
C ARG A 11 -5.19 -5.15 -19.29
N VAL A 12 -4.45 -5.49 -18.23
CA VAL A 12 -5.01 -5.87 -16.93
C VAL A 12 -5.48 -4.63 -16.15
N TYR A 13 -4.84 -3.47 -16.29
CA TYR A 13 -5.29 -2.20 -15.70
C TYR A 13 -6.65 -1.75 -16.26
N GLY A 14 -7.04 -2.15 -17.47
CA GLY A 14 -8.35 -1.84 -18.06
C GLY A 14 -9.51 -2.68 -17.49
N LEU A 15 -9.33 -4.00 -17.35
CA LEU A 15 -10.33 -4.91 -16.78
C LEU A 15 -10.47 -4.74 -15.26
N ILE A 16 -9.37 -4.41 -14.58
CA ILE A 16 -9.37 -4.05 -13.17
C ILE A 16 -10.08 -2.69 -12.96
N ARG A 17 -10.04 -1.74 -13.90
CA ARG A 17 -10.63 -0.39 -13.75
C ARG A 17 -12.16 -0.38 -13.56
N ILE A 18 -12.90 -1.41 -14.00
CA ILE A 18 -14.37 -1.48 -13.89
C ILE A 18 -14.82 -2.15 -12.59
N ASN A 19 -14.06 -3.11 -12.04
CA ASN A 19 -14.42 -3.84 -10.80
C ASN A 19 -13.66 -3.31 -9.54
N MET A 20 -12.47 -2.75 -9.71
CA MET A 20 -11.57 -2.32 -8.62
C MET A 20 -11.89 -0.94 -8.05
N LYS A 21 -12.81 -0.17 -8.66
CA LYS A 21 -13.09 1.21 -8.25
C LYS A 21 -13.83 1.30 -6.91
N LEU A 22 -14.45 0.21 -6.45
CA LEU A 22 -15.31 0.27 -5.26
C LEU A 22 -14.60 -0.14 -3.95
N LEU A 23 -13.75 -1.17 -3.91
CA LEU A 23 -13.06 -1.61 -2.67
C LEU A 23 -11.73 -2.38 -2.93
N PRO A 24 -10.65 -1.71 -3.38
CA PRO A 24 -9.34 -2.37 -3.55
C PRO A 24 -8.76 -2.89 -2.22
N HIS A 25 -9.12 -2.26 -1.10
CA HIS A 25 -8.65 -2.65 0.23
C HIS A 25 -9.28 -3.98 0.70
N ALA A 26 -10.60 -4.17 0.47
CA ALA A 26 -11.24 -5.46 0.75
C ALA A 26 -10.64 -6.58 -0.13
N HIS A 27 -10.43 -6.31 -1.41
CA HIS A 27 -9.84 -7.31 -2.32
C HIS A 27 -8.41 -7.71 -1.92
N SER A 28 -7.61 -6.80 -1.38
CA SER A 28 -6.30 -7.14 -0.82
C SER A 28 -6.42 -8.14 0.33
N ILE A 29 -7.35 -7.92 1.27
CA ILE A 29 -7.57 -8.80 2.42
C ILE A 29 -7.98 -10.22 1.97
N PHE A 30 -8.83 -10.32 0.95
CA PHE A 30 -9.33 -11.61 0.45
C PHE A 30 -8.44 -12.26 -0.63
N SER A 31 -7.34 -11.63 -1.03
CA SER A 31 -6.47 -12.17 -2.09
C SER A 31 -5.59 -13.31 -1.56
N ARG A 32 -5.90 -14.54 -1.95
CA ARG A 32 -5.11 -15.74 -1.60
C ARG A 32 -3.73 -15.80 -2.25
N LYS A 33 -3.49 -15.09 -3.37
CA LYS A 33 -2.18 -15.11 -4.07
C LYS A 33 -1.27 -14.02 -3.50
N PHE A 34 -0.08 -14.39 -3.05
CA PHE A 34 0.84 -13.50 -2.34
C PHE A 34 1.25 -12.26 -3.14
N LYS A 35 1.76 -12.44 -4.37
CA LYS A 35 2.11 -11.33 -5.27
C LYS A 35 0.92 -10.43 -5.61
N LYS A 36 -0.29 -10.99 -5.71
CA LYS A 36 -1.51 -10.20 -5.98
C LYS A 36 -1.91 -9.36 -4.79
N ARG A 37 -1.86 -9.90 -3.57
CA ARG A 37 -2.17 -9.17 -2.34
C ARG A 37 -1.27 -7.93 -2.18
N ILE A 38 0.04 -8.08 -2.39
CA ILE A 38 1.00 -6.97 -2.37
C ILE A 38 0.65 -5.93 -3.46
N ALA A 39 0.33 -6.40 -4.67
CA ALA A 39 -0.05 -5.51 -5.77
C ALA A 39 -1.33 -4.71 -5.49
N TYR A 40 -2.37 -5.34 -4.93
CA TYR A 40 -3.62 -4.67 -4.58
C TYR A 40 -3.42 -3.64 -3.47
N SER A 41 -2.62 -3.97 -2.45
CA SER A 41 -2.22 -3.02 -1.41
C SER A 41 -1.53 -1.80 -2.02
N PHE A 42 -0.58 -2.00 -2.94
CA PHE A 42 0.15 -0.92 -3.60
C PHE A 42 -0.77 0.03 -4.38
N VAL A 43 -1.75 -0.51 -5.13
CA VAL A 43 -2.71 0.30 -5.90
C VAL A 43 -3.66 1.07 -4.97
N SER A 44 -4.09 0.47 -3.87
CA SER A 44 -4.96 1.15 -2.90
C SER A 44 -4.32 2.43 -2.35
N HIS A 45 -3.02 2.41 -2.08
CA HIS A 45 -2.28 3.58 -1.58
C HIS A 45 -2.17 4.71 -2.61
N ILE A 46 -1.99 4.39 -3.90
CA ILE A 46 -1.94 5.39 -4.98
C ILE A 46 -3.28 6.11 -5.13
N GLY A 47 -4.40 5.40 -4.98
CA GLY A 47 -5.73 6.03 -5.04
C GLY A 47 -5.90 7.17 -4.04
N PHE A 48 -5.33 7.04 -2.84
CA PHE A 48 -5.32 8.11 -1.84
C PHE A 48 -4.43 9.29 -2.20
N ILE A 49 -3.26 9.03 -2.79
CA ILE A 49 -2.34 10.08 -3.23
C ILE A 49 -3.01 10.97 -4.31
N ILE A 50 -3.79 10.38 -5.22
CA ILE A 50 -4.53 11.13 -6.25
C ILE A 50 -5.56 12.08 -5.62
N ILE A 51 -6.27 11.61 -4.58
CA ILE A 51 -7.23 12.45 -3.84
C ILE A 51 -6.48 13.62 -3.18
N GLU A 52 -5.31 13.38 -2.59
CA GLU A 52 -4.51 14.43 -1.94
C GLU A 52 -4.01 15.50 -2.93
N ILE A 53 -3.55 15.10 -4.13
CA ILE A 53 -3.07 16.04 -5.18
C ILE A 53 -4.22 16.88 -5.74
N SER A 54 -5.45 16.37 -5.73
CA SER A 54 -6.62 17.04 -6.29
C SER A 54 -6.97 18.36 -5.58
N PHE A 55 -6.40 18.62 -4.41
CA PHE A 55 -6.65 19.84 -3.62
C PHE A 55 -5.69 21.01 -3.93
N LEU A 56 -4.68 20.80 -4.78
CA LEU A 56 -3.81 21.83 -5.41
C LEU A 56 -3.20 22.89 -4.49
N THR A 57 -2.91 22.54 -3.25
CA THR A 57 -2.25 23.40 -2.26
C THR A 57 -0.79 23.03 -2.08
N ASP A 58 0.09 24.03 -1.96
CA ASP A 58 1.56 23.82 -1.99
C ASP A 58 2.06 22.87 -0.90
N THR A 59 1.51 22.97 0.31
CA THR A 59 1.86 22.10 1.44
C THR A 59 1.43 20.65 1.20
N ARG A 60 0.26 20.44 0.59
CA ARG A 60 -0.31 19.13 0.27
C ARG A 60 0.37 18.48 -0.91
N LEU A 61 0.77 19.27 -1.90
CA LEU A 61 1.59 18.81 -3.03
C LEU A 61 2.95 18.32 -2.54
N ASN A 62 3.63 19.08 -1.67
CA ASN A 62 4.89 18.65 -1.06
C ASN A 62 4.73 17.37 -0.22
N GLY A 63 3.67 17.28 0.60
CA GLY A 63 3.35 16.06 1.34
C GLY A 63 3.07 14.86 0.42
N SER A 64 2.32 15.06 -0.65
CA SER A 64 1.99 14.02 -1.63
C SER A 64 3.21 13.54 -2.40
N LEU A 65 4.12 14.44 -2.78
CA LEU A 65 5.39 14.10 -3.43
C LEU A 65 6.27 13.22 -2.54
N LEU A 66 6.41 13.56 -1.26
CA LEU A 66 7.13 12.74 -0.28
C LEU A 66 6.53 11.33 -0.15
N LYS A 67 5.18 11.22 -0.20
CA LYS A 67 4.49 9.92 -0.20
C LYS A 67 4.75 9.13 -1.47
N ILE A 68 4.69 9.74 -2.66
CA ILE A 68 4.95 9.04 -3.93
C ILE A 68 6.34 8.42 -3.93
N ILE A 69 7.35 9.20 -3.55
CA ILE A 69 8.76 8.73 -3.55
C ILE A 69 8.92 7.61 -2.53
N SER A 70 8.47 7.82 -1.29
CA SER A 70 8.62 6.83 -0.22
C SER A 70 7.88 5.53 -0.55
N HIS A 71 6.63 5.66 -1.02
CA HIS A 71 5.80 4.51 -1.39
C HIS A 71 6.37 3.75 -2.58
N GLY A 72 6.92 4.47 -3.58
CA GLY A 72 7.60 3.86 -4.74
C GLY A 72 8.81 3.02 -4.34
N VAL A 73 9.67 3.55 -3.47
CA VAL A 73 10.87 2.81 -2.98
C VAL A 73 10.47 1.59 -2.16
N ILE A 74 9.55 1.76 -1.19
CA ILE A 74 9.09 0.65 -0.34
C ILE A 74 8.39 -0.43 -1.19
N GLY A 75 7.56 -0.02 -2.15
CA GLY A 75 6.91 -0.94 -3.07
C GLY A 75 7.89 -1.73 -3.93
N ALA A 76 8.93 -1.09 -4.46
CA ALA A 76 9.96 -1.76 -5.25
C ALA A 76 10.68 -2.84 -4.42
N VAL A 77 11.04 -2.53 -3.19
CA VAL A 77 11.70 -3.49 -2.28
C VAL A 77 10.77 -4.65 -1.91
N LEU A 78 9.50 -4.39 -1.58
CA LEU A 78 8.53 -5.44 -1.27
C LEU A 78 8.23 -6.34 -2.47
N PHE A 79 8.13 -5.79 -3.68
CA PHE A 79 7.97 -6.59 -4.90
C PHE A 79 9.22 -7.42 -5.22
N PHE A 80 10.42 -6.86 -5.00
CA PHE A 80 11.67 -7.58 -5.17
C PHE A 80 11.75 -8.76 -4.19
N LEU A 81 11.48 -8.52 -2.89
CA LEU A 81 11.43 -9.59 -1.89
C LEU A 81 10.42 -10.67 -2.26
N ALA A 82 9.19 -10.29 -2.60
CA ALA A 82 8.17 -11.25 -3.02
C ALA A 82 8.55 -12.02 -4.30
N GLY A 83 9.35 -11.41 -5.18
CA GLY A 83 9.96 -12.07 -6.33
C GLY A 83 10.97 -13.13 -5.91
N THR A 84 11.94 -12.76 -5.07
CA THR A 84 12.99 -13.66 -4.59
C THR A 84 12.47 -14.79 -3.71
N THR A 85 11.46 -14.54 -2.88
CA THR A 85 10.80 -15.59 -2.08
C THR A 85 10.13 -16.59 -3.01
N TYR A 86 9.35 -16.12 -4.00
CA TYR A 86 8.71 -16.98 -4.98
C TYR A 86 9.71 -17.84 -5.77
N ASP A 87 10.86 -17.29 -6.13
CA ASP A 87 11.89 -18.02 -6.86
C ASP A 87 12.51 -19.16 -6.03
N ARG A 88 12.51 -19.03 -4.70
CA ARG A 88 13.06 -20.04 -3.79
C ARG A 88 12.08 -21.16 -3.46
N ILE A 89 10.81 -20.82 -3.21
CA ILE A 89 9.81 -21.79 -2.72
C ILE A 89 8.83 -22.23 -3.80
N HIS A 90 8.74 -21.52 -4.93
CA HIS A 90 7.78 -21.73 -6.04
C HIS A 90 6.28 -21.77 -5.65
N ILE A 91 5.96 -21.45 -4.39
CA ILE A 91 4.60 -21.36 -3.86
C ILE A 91 3.98 -20.01 -4.24
N VAL A 92 2.73 -20.01 -4.69
CA VAL A 92 1.99 -18.80 -5.11
C VAL A 92 0.99 -18.35 -4.05
N TYR A 93 0.43 -19.30 -3.29
CA TYR A 93 -0.67 -19.07 -2.36
C TYR A 93 -0.14 -18.72 -0.98
N LEU A 94 -0.75 -17.70 -0.38
CA LEU A 94 -0.36 -17.16 0.92
C LEU A 94 -0.65 -18.17 2.04
N ASP A 95 -1.71 -18.96 1.90
CA ASP A 95 -2.11 -20.00 2.85
C ASP A 95 -1.10 -21.18 2.91
N GLU A 96 -0.31 -21.36 1.84
CA GLU A 96 0.74 -22.38 1.72
C GLU A 96 2.14 -21.83 2.08
N MET A 97 2.24 -20.51 2.30
CA MET A 97 3.48 -19.80 2.65
C MET A 97 3.75 -19.77 4.17
N ALA A 98 3.19 -20.75 4.88
CA ALA A 98 3.42 -20.94 6.30
C ALA A 98 4.91 -21.22 6.60
N ALA A 99 5.36 -20.82 7.78
CA ALA A 99 6.71 -21.03 8.31
C ALA A 99 7.87 -20.43 7.49
N ILE A 100 7.60 -19.44 6.63
CA ILE A 100 8.66 -18.69 5.92
C ILE A 100 9.60 -17.98 6.90
N ALA A 101 9.09 -17.55 8.06
CA ALA A 101 9.91 -16.98 9.12
C ALA A 101 11.04 -17.92 9.59
N ILE A 102 10.79 -19.24 9.59
CA ILE A 102 11.76 -20.26 10.02
C ILE A 102 12.65 -20.67 8.83
N GLN A 103 12.07 -20.92 7.67
CA GLN A 103 12.80 -21.38 6.48
C GLN A 103 13.71 -20.28 5.89
N MET A 104 13.29 -19.02 5.97
CA MET A 104 13.93 -17.88 5.30
C MET A 104 13.98 -16.63 6.20
N PRO A 105 14.66 -16.67 7.36
CA PRO A 105 14.58 -15.63 8.38
C PRO A 105 15.06 -14.26 7.89
N THR A 106 16.10 -14.19 7.06
CA THR A 106 16.60 -12.93 6.50
C THR A 106 15.58 -12.28 5.55
N GLN A 107 14.87 -13.07 4.75
CA GLN A 107 13.85 -12.53 3.85
C GLN A 107 12.62 -12.09 4.63
N PHE A 108 12.19 -12.88 5.62
CA PHE A 108 11.06 -12.54 6.47
C PHE A 108 11.30 -11.27 7.29
N THR A 109 12.49 -11.12 7.89
CA THR A 109 12.86 -9.91 8.67
C THR A 109 12.89 -8.67 7.80
N MET A 110 13.53 -8.73 6.63
CA MET A 110 13.51 -7.62 5.66
C MET A 110 12.08 -7.32 5.19
N PHE A 111 11.28 -8.35 4.88
CA PHE A 111 9.88 -8.18 4.49
C PHE A 111 9.09 -7.47 5.58
N SER A 112 9.27 -7.88 6.85
CA SER A 112 8.61 -7.31 8.01
C SER A 112 9.01 -5.86 8.25
N ILE A 113 10.30 -5.52 8.15
CA ILE A 113 10.79 -4.14 8.30
C ILE A 113 10.20 -3.22 7.22
N PHE A 114 10.25 -3.62 5.94
CA PHE A 114 9.69 -2.82 4.85
C PHE A 114 8.15 -2.78 4.86
N SER A 115 7.52 -3.84 5.33
CA SER A 115 6.08 -3.89 5.60
C SER A 115 5.69 -2.89 6.67
N MET A 116 6.43 -2.85 7.78
CA MET A 116 6.27 -1.84 8.82
C MET A 116 6.56 -0.43 8.27
N ALA A 117 7.58 -0.31 7.41
CA ALA A 117 7.94 0.94 6.75
C ALA A 117 6.80 1.50 5.87
N SER A 118 5.96 0.63 5.31
CA SER A 118 4.81 1.03 4.50
C SER A 118 3.64 1.62 5.31
N LEU A 119 3.55 1.32 6.60
CA LEU A 119 2.46 1.78 7.47
C LEU A 119 2.56 3.27 7.81
N ALA A 120 3.74 3.89 7.60
CA ALA A 120 4.00 5.25 8.05
C ALA A 120 3.80 5.39 9.57
N LEU A 121 4.49 4.55 10.36
CA LEU A 121 4.52 4.64 11.82
C LEU A 121 5.22 5.94 12.28
N PRO A 122 4.96 6.39 13.52
CA PRO A 122 5.68 7.53 14.11
C PRO A 122 7.19 7.35 13.96
N GLY A 123 7.88 8.37 13.45
CA GLY A 123 9.32 8.32 13.17
C GLY A 123 9.72 8.04 11.72
N MET A 124 8.77 7.73 10.83
CA MET A 124 9.05 7.46 9.42
C MET A 124 8.62 8.60 8.50
N LYS A 125 9.30 8.78 7.36
CA LYS A 125 9.03 9.89 6.41
C LYS A 125 7.57 9.92 5.91
N GLY A 126 6.95 8.75 5.74
CA GLY A 126 5.54 8.65 5.36
C GLY A 126 4.56 9.17 6.42
N PHE A 127 4.96 9.20 7.70
CA PHE A 127 4.12 9.71 8.80
C PHE A 127 4.07 11.23 8.79
N VAL A 128 5.24 11.88 8.61
CA VAL A 128 5.34 13.34 8.47
C VAL A 128 4.44 13.83 7.33
N ALA A 129 4.47 13.14 6.19
CA ALA A 129 3.63 13.49 5.06
C ALA A 129 2.12 13.26 5.31
N LYS A 130 1.73 12.27 6.14
CA LYS A 130 0.33 12.10 6.55
C LYS A 130 -0.12 13.24 7.48
N LEU A 131 0.74 13.66 8.41
CA LEU A 131 0.44 14.75 9.33
C LEU A 131 0.28 16.09 8.62
N ILE A 132 1.20 16.44 7.71
CA ILE A 132 1.12 17.70 6.94
C ILE A 132 -0.22 17.80 6.21
N VAL A 133 -0.60 16.73 5.51
CA VAL A 133 -1.88 16.68 4.79
C VAL A 133 -3.07 16.73 5.73
N PHE A 134 -3.00 16.08 6.89
CA PHE A 134 -4.09 16.07 7.88
C PHE A 134 -4.31 17.45 8.52
N PHE A 135 -3.23 18.13 8.92
CA PHE A 135 -3.31 19.49 9.48
C PHE A 135 -3.89 20.48 8.48
N GLU A 136 -3.50 20.35 7.22
CA GLU A 136 -3.99 21.24 6.18
C GLU A 136 -5.48 21.03 5.87
N ILE A 137 -5.96 19.78 5.92
CA ILE A 137 -7.39 19.45 5.82
C ILE A 137 -8.21 20.15 6.90
N ILE A 138 -7.68 20.23 8.12
CA ILE A 138 -8.36 20.84 9.26
C ILE A 138 -8.31 22.38 9.19
N THR A 139 -7.19 22.93 8.73
CA THR A 139 -6.95 24.38 8.76
C THR A 139 -7.49 25.10 7.51
N GLY A 140 -7.70 24.37 6.40
CA GLY A 140 -8.16 24.92 5.13
C GLY A 140 -9.58 25.49 5.21
N GLN A 141 -9.70 26.82 5.27
CA GLN A 141 -10.97 27.53 5.47
C GLN A 141 -11.91 27.57 4.25
N ASN A 142 -11.49 27.07 3.07
CA ASN A 142 -12.19 27.26 1.80
C ASN A 142 -12.81 25.99 1.16
N TYR A 143 -12.88 24.87 1.86
CA TYR A 143 -13.46 23.64 1.32
C TYR A 143 -14.88 23.42 1.84
N LEU A 144 -15.81 22.98 0.96
CA LEU A 144 -17.14 22.53 1.36
C LEU A 144 -16.99 21.53 2.53
N LEU A 145 -17.69 21.77 3.65
CA LEU A 145 -17.56 20.95 4.87
C LEU A 145 -17.73 19.45 4.60
N VAL A 146 -18.63 19.10 3.66
CA VAL A 146 -19.03 17.72 3.33
C VAL A 146 -17.87 16.88 2.73
N PRO A 147 -17.20 17.28 1.63
CA PRO A 147 -16.08 16.51 1.08
C PRO A 147 -14.88 16.42 2.04
N THR A 148 -14.62 17.46 2.85
CA THR A 148 -13.55 17.45 3.86
C THR A 148 -13.81 16.37 4.91
N LEU A 149 -15.03 16.31 5.46
CA LEU A 149 -15.47 15.29 6.42
C LEU A 149 -15.35 13.88 5.85
N LEU A 150 -15.80 13.68 4.60
CA LEU A 150 -15.71 12.39 3.93
C LEU A 150 -14.26 11.94 3.79
N ILE A 151 -13.35 12.83 3.38
CA ILE A 151 -11.93 12.50 3.18
C ILE A 151 -11.25 12.19 4.52
N THR A 152 -11.54 12.96 5.58
CA THR A 152 -11.03 12.64 6.92
C THR A 152 -11.53 11.29 7.41
N PHE A 153 -12.80 10.96 7.17
CA PHE A 153 -13.38 9.68 7.59
C PHE A 153 -12.72 8.50 6.85
N VAL A 154 -12.53 8.62 5.53
CA VAL A 154 -11.85 7.58 4.75
C VAL A 154 -10.37 7.47 5.14
N MET A 155 -9.68 8.58 5.45
CA MET A 155 -8.31 8.53 5.98
C MET A 155 -8.23 7.84 7.35
N ALA A 156 -9.19 8.10 8.25
CA ALA A 156 -9.27 7.46 9.55
C ALA A 156 -9.45 5.94 9.41
N ILE A 157 -10.38 5.50 8.56
CA ILE A 157 -10.57 4.07 8.24
C ILE A 157 -9.27 3.46 7.71
N LYS A 158 -8.58 4.14 6.79
CA LYS A 158 -7.31 3.65 6.23
C LYS A 158 -6.24 3.46 7.31
N ILE A 159 -6.12 4.38 8.26
CA ILE A 159 -5.15 4.28 9.37
C ILE A 159 -5.41 3.02 10.20
N ILE A 160 -6.66 2.63 10.39
CA ILE A 160 -7.06 1.46 11.18
C ILE A 160 -6.88 0.16 10.38
N LEU A 161 -7.30 0.13 9.11
CA LEU A 161 -7.31 -1.10 8.31
C LEU A 161 -5.91 -1.52 7.83
N ASN A 162 -5.01 -0.56 7.58
CA ASN A 162 -3.66 -0.85 7.08
C ASN A 162 -2.85 -1.77 8.02
N PRO A 163 -2.73 -1.47 9.34
CA PRO A 163 -2.05 -2.34 10.29
C PRO A 163 -2.66 -3.74 10.36
N ILE A 164 -3.99 -3.85 10.31
CA ILE A 164 -4.70 -5.14 10.38
C ILE A 164 -4.34 -6.02 9.18
N SER A 165 -4.38 -5.45 7.97
CA SER A 165 -4.03 -6.18 6.74
C SER A 165 -2.56 -6.63 6.74
N LEU A 166 -1.67 -5.80 7.26
CA LEU A 166 -0.24 -6.10 7.40
C LEU A 166 0.00 -7.23 8.39
N LEU A 167 -0.57 -7.10 9.59
CA LEU A 167 -0.39 -8.06 10.69
C LEU A 167 -0.95 -9.43 10.31
N SER A 168 -2.11 -9.46 9.63
CA SER A 168 -2.67 -10.69 9.06
C SER A 168 -1.70 -11.37 8.08
N THR A 169 -1.00 -10.61 7.25
CA THR A 169 -0.01 -11.17 6.30
C THR A 169 1.21 -11.73 7.03
N LEU A 170 1.74 -10.98 8.00
CA LEU A 170 2.92 -11.39 8.77
C LEU A 170 2.63 -12.61 9.65
N ASN A 171 1.42 -12.71 10.21
CA ASN A 171 1.01 -13.85 11.01
C ASN A 171 1.00 -15.14 10.18
N ILE A 172 0.45 -15.11 8.96
CA ILE A 172 0.41 -16.29 8.08
C ILE A 172 1.82 -16.70 7.62
N LEU A 173 2.73 -15.74 7.43
CA LEU A 173 4.13 -16.02 7.09
C LEU A 173 4.95 -16.56 8.27
N TRP A 174 4.48 -16.32 9.50
CA TRP A 174 5.12 -16.75 10.74
C TRP A 174 4.71 -18.17 11.15
N THR A 175 3.41 -18.44 11.15
CA THR A 175 2.82 -19.78 11.41
C THR A 175 3.26 -20.75 10.34
#